data_AF-A0A3P7VVA3-F1
#
_entry.id   AF-A0A3P7VVA3-F1
#
_cell.length_a   1.000
_cell.length_b   1.000
_cell.length_c   1.000
_cell.angle_alpha   90.00
_cell.angle_beta   90.00
_cell.angle_gamma   90.00
#
_symmetry.space_group_name_H-M   'P 1'
#
loop_
_entity.id
_entity.type
_entity.pdbx_description
1 polymer ?
#
loop_
_entity_poly.entity_id
_entity_poly.type
_entity_poly.pdbx_seq_one_letter_code
_entity_poly.pdbx_strand_id
1 'polypeptide(L)'
;MLAEGKGARYNCRDAVWFWLYSIERYVREAPKGHEILYYPVRRIYPHDDTVFGEDHRSGRIQEEPLINVIVEALQRHFSGIDFRERNAGPEIDEHMRDEGFNVKVFVDRATGFIHGGNRWNCGTWMDKMGSSDKAGNRGEPATPRDGAAVEIQALAYKILQSMSEWVNAGFIDKSGVSCGQFLGLLGS
;
A
#
# COMPACT_ATOMS: atom_id res chain seq x y z
N MET A 1 7.63 2.13 -8.11
CA MET A 1 8.83 2.97 -8.31
C MET A 1 8.81 4.12 -7.31
N LEU A 2 9.92 4.46 -6.64
CA LEU A 2 9.92 5.50 -5.58
C LEU A 2 10.25 6.92 -6.09
N ALA A 3 11.17 7.06 -7.05
CA ALA A 3 11.63 8.34 -7.61
C ALA A 3 11.94 9.41 -6.53
N GLU A 4 12.80 9.05 -5.55
CA GLU A 4 13.16 9.88 -4.38
C GLU A 4 11.97 10.34 -3.52
N GLY A 5 10.79 9.73 -3.70
CA GLY A 5 9.55 10.19 -3.07
C GLY A 5 8.92 11.41 -3.77
N LYS A 6 9.42 11.85 -4.92
CA LYS A 6 8.88 13.02 -5.66
C LYS A 6 7.89 12.64 -6.77
N GLY A 7 8.07 11.45 -7.33
CA GLY A 7 7.29 10.95 -8.46
C GLY A 7 6.99 9.46 -8.33
N ALA A 8 6.61 9.03 -7.12
CA ALA A 8 6.32 7.63 -6.88
C ALA A 8 5.13 7.18 -7.75
N ARG A 9 5.27 6.01 -8.36
CA ARG A 9 4.20 5.34 -9.11
C ARG A 9 3.65 4.19 -8.27
N TYR A 10 2.32 4.16 -8.13
CA TYR A 10 1.59 3.27 -7.22
C TYR A 10 0.90 2.11 -7.96
N ASN A 11 1.67 1.39 -8.78
CA ASN A 11 1.20 0.22 -9.53
C ASN A 11 1.49 -1.13 -8.83
N CYS A 12 1.98 -1.11 -7.59
CA CYS A 12 2.40 -2.30 -6.85
C CYS A 12 1.48 -2.58 -5.63
N ARG A 13 0.72 -3.67 -5.67
CA ARG A 13 -0.15 -4.10 -4.57
C ARG A 13 0.59 -4.89 -3.49
N ASP A 14 1.66 -5.58 -3.85
CA ASP A 14 2.45 -6.41 -2.96
C ASP A 14 3.43 -5.62 -2.09
N ALA A 15 3.95 -4.50 -2.60
CA ALA A 15 4.99 -3.70 -1.97
C ALA A 15 4.66 -3.27 -0.53
N VAL A 16 3.41 -2.86 -0.28
CA VAL A 16 2.95 -2.48 1.07
C VAL A 16 3.04 -3.66 2.05
N TRP A 17 2.72 -4.87 1.60
CA TRP A 17 2.77 -6.08 2.45
C TRP A 17 4.20 -6.52 2.74
N PHE A 18 5.09 -6.43 1.75
CA PHE A 18 6.52 -6.68 1.97
C PHE A 18 7.14 -5.61 2.88
N TRP A 19 6.73 -4.35 2.77
CA TRP A 19 7.16 -3.27 3.66
C TRP A 19 6.68 -3.50 5.11
N LEU A 20 5.41 -3.87 5.30
CA LEU A 20 4.90 -4.22 6.62
C LEU A 20 5.68 -5.40 7.21
N TYR A 21 5.98 -6.41 6.40
CA TYR A 21 6.73 -7.58 6.84
C TYR A 21 8.18 -7.24 7.19
N SER A 22 8.84 -6.35 6.44
CA SER A 22 10.20 -5.92 6.81
C SER A 22 10.23 -5.19 8.15
N ILE A 23 9.20 -4.37 8.46
CA ILE A 23 9.05 -3.75 9.78
C ILE A 23 8.81 -4.81 10.86
N GLU A 24 7.94 -5.79 10.61
CA GLU A 24 7.70 -6.89 11.55
C GLU A 24 8.98 -7.65 11.87
N ARG A 25 9.79 -7.97 10.86
CA ARG A 25 11.11 -8.59 11.03
C ARG A 25 12.04 -7.71 11.85
N TYR A 26 12.09 -6.41 11.56
CA TYR A 26 12.90 -5.47 12.35
C TYR A 26 12.49 -5.46 13.81
N VAL A 27 11.19 -5.32 14.11
CA VAL A 27 10.66 -5.30 15.48
C VAL A 27 11.03 -6.58 16.23
N ARG A 28 11.03 -7.72 15.53
CA ARG A 28 11.33 -9.03 16.12
C ARG A 28 12.83 -9.29 16.33
N GLU A 29 13.68 -8.82 15.41
CA GLU A 29 15.11 -9.15 15.39
C GLU A 29 16.00 -8.11 16.07
N ALA A 30 15.63 -6.83 15.99
CA ALA A 30 16.45 -5.75 16.55
C ALA A 30 16.31 -5.68 18.08
N PRO A 31 17.40 -5.38 18.82
CA PRO A 31 17.30 -5.04 20.24
C PRO A 31 16.34 -3.88 20.45
N LYS A 32 15.32 -4.08 21.30
CA LYS A 32 14.23 -3.10 21.51
C LYS A 32 13.55 -2.65 20.20
N GLY A 33 13.44 -3.55 19.23
CA GLY A 33 12.94 -3.22 17.89
C GLY A 33 11.54 -2.58 17.87
N HIS A 34 10.70 -2.83 18.88
CA HIS A 34 9.37 -2.21 18.99
C HIS A 34 9.41 -0.68 19.13
N GLU A 35 10.51 -0.08 19.59
CA GLU A 35 10.64 1.37 19.72
C GLU A 35 10.48 2.10 18.37
N ILE A 36 10.83 1.44 17.25
CA ILE A 36 10.68 2.02 15.90
C ILE A 36 9.21 2.34 15.56
N LEU A 37 8.25 1.63 16.16
CA LEU A 37 6.82 1.85 15.92
C LEU A 37 6.39 3.26 16.33
N TYR A 38 7.12 3.88 17.26
CA TYR A 38 6.85 5.22 17.76
C TYR A 38 7.70 6.31 17.11
N TYR A 39 8.65 5.95 16.25
CA TYR A 39 9.51 6.93 15.61
C TYR A 39 8.71 7.77 14.61
N PRO A 40 8.94 9.09 14.57
CA PRO A 40 8.21 9.98 13.67
C PRO A 40 8.57 9.70 12.21
N VAL A 41 7.56 9.59 11.37
CA VAL A 41 7.68 9.46 9.93
C VAL A 41 7.05 10.68 9.28
N ARG A 42 7.80 11.35 8.42
CA ARG A 42 7.31 12.48 7.64
C ARG A 42 6.39 12.02 6.52
N ARG A 43 5.20 12.63 6.44
CA ARG A 43 4.18 12.36 5.43
C ARG A 43 4.33 13.36 4.28
N ILE A 44 5.08 12.96 3.25
CA ILE A 44 5.28 13.76 2.03
C ILE A 44 3.98 13.79 1.18
N TYR A 45 3.17 12.73 1.25
CA TYR A 45 1.82 12.65 0.67
C TYR A 45 0.83 12.22 1.77
N PRO A 46 0.34 13.15 2.60
CA PRO A 46 -0.66 12.85 3.62
C PRO A 46 -2.03 12.54 3.03
N HIS A 47 -2.31 13.01 1.80
CA HIS A 47 -3.57 12.77 1.09
C HIS A 47 -3.32 12.36 -0.35
N ASP A 48 -4.29 11.67 -0.96
CA ASP A 48 -4.18 11.11 -2.32
C ASP A 48 -3.94 12.20 -3.38
N ASP A 49 -4.45 13.40 -3.15
CA ASP A 49 -4.34 14.55 -4.07
C ASP A 49 -3.15 15.47 -3.75
N THR A 50 -2.32 15.16 -2.74
CA THR A 50 -1.21 16.04 -2.35
C THR A 50 -0.23 16.25 -3.50
N VAL A 51 0.12 17.51 -3.74
CA VAL A 51 1.16 17.90 -4.70
C VAL A 51 2.51 17.92 -4.00
N PHE A 52 3.53 17.34 -4.63
CA PHE A 52 4.88 17.34 -4.07
C PHE A 52 5.37 18.77 -3.69
N GLY A 53 5.97 18.89 -2.51
CA GLY A 53 6.50 20.14 -1.98
C GLY A 53 5.46 21.12 -1.45
N GLU A 54 4.19 20.73 -1.36
CA GLU A 54 3.14 21.57 -0.75
C GLU A 54 3.37 21.80 0.74
N ASP A 55 3.89 20.79 1.46
CA ASP A 55 4.28 20.89 2.86
C ASP A 55 5.42 21.91 3.08
N HIS A 56 6.42 21.90 2.19
CA HIS A 56 7.50 22.89 2.20
C HIS A 56 7.01 24.31 1.92
N ARG A 57 6.05 24.48 1.00
CA ARG A 57 5.46 25.79 0.67
C ARG A 57 4.58 26.33 1.80
N SER A 58 3.84 25.45 2.47
CA SER A 58 2.93 25.82 3.56
C SER A 58 3.62 25.92 4.92
N GLY A 59 4.85 25.43 5.05
CA GLY A 59 5.59 25.34 6.33
C GLY A 59 5.01 24.30 7.30
N ARG A 60 4.03 23.50 6.86
CA ARG A 60 3.35 22.49 7.68
C ARG A 60 3.96 21.11 7.39
N ILE A 61 5.00 20.76 8.13
CA ILE A 61 5.53 19.39 8.13
C ILE A 61 4.54 18.52 8.90
N GLN A 62 4.01 17.49 8.25
CA GLN A 62 3.17 16.48 8.87
C GLN A 62 4.03 15.26 9.23
N GLU A 63 4.10 14.96 10.51
CA GLU A 63 4.78 13.78 11.04
C GLU A 63 3.81 12.98 11.90
N GLU A 64 3.93 11.67 11.83
CA GLU A 64 3.19 10.77 12.72
C GLU A 64 4.05 9.55 13.06
N PRO A 65 3.79 8.92 14.22
CA PRO A 65 4.41 7.64 14.56
C PRO A 65 4.24 6.61 13.43
N LEU A 66 5.28 5.82 13.16
CA LEU A 66 5.24 4.75 12.16
C LEU A 66 4.02 3.83 12.32
N ILE A 67 3.62 3.52 13.56
CA ILE A 67 2.43 2.69 13.83
C ILE A 67 1.15 3.27 13.25
N ASN A 68 1.01 4.59 13.17
CA ASN A 68 -0.17 5.20 12.58
C ASN A 68 -0.22 4.95 11.08
N VAL A 69 0.92 5.02 10.40
CA VAL A 69 1.04 4.72 8.95
C VAL A 69 0.74 3.24 8.69
N ILE A 70 1.21 2.33 9.55
CA ILE A 70 0.92 0.90 9.48
C ILE A 70 -0.59 0.66 9.61
N VAL A 71 -1.22 1.25 10.63
CA VAL A 71 -2.67 1.09 10.85
C VAL A 71 -3.47 1.72 9.72
N GLU A 72 -3.05 2.88 9.19
CA GLU A 72 -3.67 3.47 8.01
C GLU A 72 -3.63 2.50 6.83
N ALA A 73 -2.48 1.87 6.54
CA ALA A 73 -2.37 0.91 5.45
C ALA A 73 -3.37 -0.25 5.63
N LEU A 74 -3.44 -0.84 6.83
CA LEU A 74 -4.39 -1.92 7.13
C LEU A 74 -5.84 -1.46 7.01
N GLN A 75 -6.16 -0.28 7.55
CA GLN A 75 -7.48 0.30 7.52
C GLN A 75 -7.94 0.62 6.09
N ARG A 76 -7.06 1.15 5.24
CA ARG A 76 -7.39 1.42 3.83
C ARG A 76 -7.66 0.13 3.06
N HIS A 77 -6.87 -0.91 3.26
CA HIS A 77 -7.14 -2.23 2.66
C HIS A 77 -8.48 -2.80 3.14
N PHE A 78 -8.76 -2.70 4.45
CA PHE A 78 -10.01 -3.17 5.01
C PHE A 78 -11.21 -2.38 4.52
N SER A 79 -11.11 -1.06 4.37
CA SER A 79 -12.18 -0.20 3.83
C SER A 79 -12.40 -0.41 2.34
N GLY A 80 -11.35 -0.78 1.61
CA GLY A 80 -11.31 -0.85 0.16
C GLY A 80 -10.55 0.33 -0.43
N ILE A 81 -9.76 0.04 -1.46
CA ILE A 81 -8.97 0.98 -2.24
C ILE A 81 -9.47 0.91 -3.67
N ASP A 82 -9.81 2.06 -4.25
CA ASP A 82 -10.29 2.17 -5.62
C ASP A 82 -9.82 3.53 -6.17
N PHE A 83 -8.85 3.51 -7.08
CA PHE A 83 -8.27 4.73 -7.64
C PHE A 83 -7.75 4.50 -9.06
N ARG A 84 -7.52 5.60 -9.76
CA ARG A 84 -6.80 5.62 -11.03
C ARG A 84 -5.40 6.17 -10.82
N GLU A 85 -4.38 5.53 -11.39
CA GLU A 85 -2.98 5.98 -11.25
C GLU A 85 -2.83 7.46 -11.62
N ARG A 86 -2.09 8.21 -10.79
CA ARG A 86 -1.79 9.62 -11.05
C ARG A 86 -1.02 9.74 -12.37
N ASN A 87 -1.44 10.66 -13.23
CA ASN A 87 -0.86 10.87 -14.57
C ASN A 87 -1.03 9.67 -15.52
N ALA A 88 -2.10 8.87 -15.33
CA ALA A 88 -2.42 7.74 -16.20
C ALA A 88 -2.36 8.10 -17.70
N GLY A 89 -1.59 7.31 -18.44
CA GLY A 89 -1.34 7.52 -19.86
C GLY A 89 0.07 7.09 -20.27
N PRO A 90 0.42 7.30 -21.56
CA PRO A 90 1.69 6.86 -22.12
C PRO A 90 2.94 7.41 -21.43
N GLU A 91 2.82 8.53 -20.72
CA GLU A 91 3.93 9.17 -20.00
C GLU A 91 4.42 8.35 -18.81
N ILE A 92 3.52 7.61 -18.13
CA ILE A 92 3.89 6.75 -16.99
C ILE A 92 3.99 5.28 -17.38
N ASP A 93 3.37 4.88 -18.49
CA ASP A 93 3.44 3.54 -19.06
C ASP A 93 3.03 3.56 -20.55
N GLU A 94 4.00 3.43 -21.45
CA GLU A 94 3.78 3.46 -22.90
C GLU A 94 3.15 2.17 -23.48
N HIS A 95 2.88 1.17 -22.64
CA HIS A 95 2.40 -0.14 -23.10
C HIS A 95 1.07 -0.52 -22.48
N MET A 96 0.84 -0.14 -21.22
CA MET A 96 -0.38 -0.44 -20.48
C MET A 96 -1.63 0.11 -21.18
N ARG A 97 -2.72 -0.66 -21.12
CA ARG A 97 -4.04 -0.22 -21.58
C ARG A 97 -4.67 0.77 -20.61
N ASP A 98 -5.63 1.55 -21.09
CA ASP A 98 -6.30 2.56 -20.27
C ASP A 98 -6.92 1.97 -18.99
N GLU A 99 -7.48 0.76 -19.08
CA GLU A 99 -8.09 0.03 -17.98
C GLU A 99 -7.07 -0.47 -16.95
N GLY A 100 -5.81 -0.66 -17.36
CA GLY A 100 -4.72 -1.10 -16.49
C GLY A 100 -4.38 -0.09 -15.40
N PHE A 101 -4.59 1.21 -15.69
CA PHE A 101 -4.37 2.29 -14.72
C PHE A 101 -5.42 2.36 -13.61
N ASN A 102 -6.52 1.62 -13.71
CA ASN A 102 -7.55 1.57 -12.66
C ASN A 102 -7.22 0.45 -11.68
N VAL A 103 -6.91 0.79 -10.43
CA VAL A 103 -6.46 -0.13 -9.39
C VAL A 103 -7.52 -0.26 -8.32
N LYS A 104 -7.90 -1.51 -8.03
CA LYS A 104 -8.83 -1.86 -6.97
C LYS A 104 -8.23 -2.89 -6.02
N VAL A 105 -8.43 -2.74 -4.72
CA VAL A 105 -8.08 -3.71 -3.67
C VAL A 105 -9.18 -3.72 -2.62
N PHE A 106 -9.60 -4.90 -2.16
CA PHE A 106 -10.64 -5.04 -1.15
C PHE A 106 -10.50 -6.34 -0.37
N VAL A 107 -11.05 -6.38 0.84
CA VAL A 107 -11.20 -7.60 1.63
C VAL A 107 -12.53 -8.26 1.29
N ASP A 108 -12.51 -9.48 0.80
CA ASP A 108 -13.70 -10.31 0.70
C ASP A 108 -14.23 -10.60 2.11
N ARG A 109 -15.46 -10.16 2.38
CA ARG A 109 -16.07 -10.26 3.72
C ARG A 109 -16.46 -11.68 4.09
N ALA A 110 -16.61 -12.58 3.11
CA ALA A 110 -16.94 -13.98 3.39
C ALA A 110 -15.70 -14.79 3.83
N THR A 111 -14.53 -14.47 3.27
CA THR A 111 -13.30 -15.26 3.48
C THR A 111 -12.23 -14.53 4.30
N GLY A 112 -12.29 -13.20 4.36
CA GLY A 112 -11.23 -12.37 4.91
C GLY A 112 -10.02 -12.19 3.97
N PHE A 113 -10.06 -12.74 2.75
CA PHE A 113 -8.95 -12.64 1.81
C PHE A 113 -8.91 -11.28 1.11
N ILE A 114 -7.70 -10.84 0.82
CA ILE A 114 -7.42 -9.58 0.15
C ILE A 114 -7.37 -9.83 -1.35
N HIS A 115 -8.35 -9.30 -2.08
CA HIS A 115 -8.43 -9.34 -3.53
C HIS A 115 -8.00 -8.00 -4.11
N GLY A 116 -7.44 -8.01 -5.32
CA GLY A 116 -7.23 -6.76 -6.04
C GLY A 116 -6.60 -6.93 -7.41
N GLY A 117 -6.38 -5.82 -8.09
CA GLY A 117 -5.91 -5.79 -9.47
C GLY A 117 -7.03 -6.04 -10.48
N ASN A 118 -6.63 -6.15 -11.73
CA ASN A 118 -7.49 -6.57 -12.84
C ASN A 118 -6.62 -7.26 -13.91
N ARG A 119 -7.24 -7.91 -14.88
CA ARG A 119 -6.54 -8.64 -15.96
C ARG A 119 -5.57 -7.80 -16.81
N TRP A 120 -5.66 -6.47 -16.75
CA TRP A 120 -4.87 -5.51 -17.51
C TRP A 120 -3.75 -4.86 -16.68
N ASN A 121 -3.55 -5.27 -15.42
CA ASN A 121 -2.49 -4.73 -14.58
C ASN A 121 -1.60 -5.79 -13.93
N CYS A 122 -0.47 -5.31 -13.43
CA CYS A 122 0.65 -6.09 -12.96
C CYS A 122 0.98 -5.75 -11.50
N GLY A 123 -0.01 -5.85 -10.61
CA GLY A 123 0.13 -5.41 -9.21
C GLY A 123 1.02 -6.27 -8.31
N THR A 124 1.69 -7.30 -8.83
CA THR A 124 2.57 -8.19 -8.06
C THR A 124 3.92 -8.31 -8.75
N TRP A 125 4.95 -8.75 -8.05
CA TRP A 125 6.33 -8.89 -8.55
C TRP A 125 6.49 -9.65 -9.88
N MET A 126 5.55 -10.51 -10.26
CA MET A 126 5.47 -11.07 -11.62
C MET A 126 4.81 -10.04 -12.56
N ASP A 127 5.51 -8.95 -12.84
CA ASP A 127 4.91 -7.69 -13.33
C ASP A 127 5.08 -7.43 -14.84
N LYS A 128 5.40 -8.46 -15.63
CA LYS A 128 5.75 -8.25 -17.05
C LYS A 128 4.53 -7.80 -17.87
N MET A 129 4.50 -6.52 -18.22
CA MET A 129 3.60 -5.95 -19.23
C MET A 129 4.11 -6.27 -20.64
N GLY A 130 3.23 -6.83 -21.48
CA GLY A 130 3.53 -7.12 -22.88
C GLY A 130 3.73 -5.85 -23.70
N SER A 131 4.67 -5.89 -24.65
CA SER A 131 5.18 -4.71 -25.33
C SER A 131 5.45 -4.88 -26.84
N SER A 132 5.10 -6.02 -27.43
CA SER A 132 5.42 -6.33 -28.82
C SER A 132 4.18 -6.21 -29.71
N ASP A 133 4.20 -5.25 -30.64
CA ASP A 133 3.20 -5.14 -31.71
C ASP A 133 3.27 -6.33 -32.66
N LYS A 134 4.48 -6.76 -33.00
CA LYS A 134 4.70 -7.88 -33.93
C LYS A 134 4.14 -9.19 -33.39
N ALA A 135 4.20 -9.40 -32.08
CA ALA A 135 3.63 -10.56 -31.42
C ALA A 135 2.16 -10.37 -31.01
N GLY A 136 1.60 -9.16 -31.21
CA GLY A 136 0.22 -8.83 -30.84
C GLY A 136 -0.06 -8.84 -29.33
N ASN A 137 0.96 -8.63 -28.49
CA ASN A 137 0.81 -8.71 -27.03
C ASN A 137 1.03 -7.36 -26.31
N ARG A 138 1.12 -6.24 -27.04
CA ARG A 138 1.25 -4.92 -26.41
C ARG A 138 0.06 -4.66 -25.48
N GLY A 139 0.37 -4.28 -24.24
CA GLY A 139 -0.63 -3.99 -23.20
C GLY A 139 -1.32 -5.22 -22.63
N GLU A 140 -0.83 -6.43 -22.93
CA GLU A 140 -1.29 -7.68 -22.32
C GLU A 140 -0.28 -8.10 -21.24
N PRO A 141 -0.64 -8.05 -19.95
CA PRO A 141 0.15 -8.66 -18.90
C PRO A 141 0.44 -10.13 -19.18
N ALA A 142 1.68 -10.58 -19.02
CA ALA A 142 2.03 -11.98 -19.16
C ALA A 142 1.47 -12.83 -18.00
N THR A 143 1.43 -12.22 -16.82
CA THR A 143 1.05 -12.86 -15.56
C THR A 143 0.21 -11.90 -14.72
N PRO A 144 -0.99 -11.49 -15.17
CA PRO A 144 -1.90 -10.78 -14.30
C PRO A 144 -2.25 -11.72 -13.14
N ARG A 145 -2.04 -11.24 -11.92
CA ARG A 145 -2.32 -11.99 -10.69
C ARG A 145 -3.36 -11.26 -9.86
N ASP A 146 -4.42 -10.86 -10.55
CA ASP A 146 -5.60 -10.27 -9.93
C ASP A 146 -6.37 -11.29 -9.08
N GLY A 147 -7.14 -10.79 -8.12
CA GLY A 147 -7.75 -11.60 -7.08
C GLY A 147 -6.84 -11.80 -5.86
N ALA A 148 -6.95 -12.96 -5.20
CA ALA A 148 -6.30 -13.24 -3.93
C ALA A 148 -4.90 -13.87 -4.11
N ALA A 149 -3.89 -13.03 -4.29
CA ALA A 149 -2.50 -13.48 -4.40
C ALA A 149 -2.02 -14.13 -3.09
N VAL A 150 -1.39 -15.31 -3.19
CA VAL A 150 -1.00 -16.16 -2.05
C VAL A 150 -0.06 -15.45 -1.09
N GLU A 151 0.97 -14.78 -1.60
CA GLU A 151 1.93 -14.05 -0.78
C GLU A 151 1.29 -12.91 -0.02
N ILE A 152 0.32 -12.20 -0.61
CA ILE A 152 -0.41 -11.14 0.07
C ILE A 152 -1.21 -11.72 1.23
N GLN A 153 -1.84 -12.89 1.05
CA GLN A 153 -2.57 -13.54 2.15
C GLN A 153 -1.64 -13.97 3.27
N ALA A 154 -0.50 -14.58 2.94
CA ALA A 154 0.47 -15.05 3.92
C ALA A 154 1.08 -13.88 4.72
N LEU A 155 1.46 -12.81 4.02
CA LEU A 155 1.98 -11.59 4.65
C LEU A 155 0.91 -10.94 5.51
N ALA A 156 -0.31 -10.76 5.00
CA ALA A 156 -1.42 -10.18 5.77
C ALA A 156 -1.70 -10.97 7.06
N TYR A 157 -1.77 -12.30 6.98
CA TYR A 157 -1.92 -13.15 8.15
C TYR A 157 -0.81 -12.92 9.18
N LYS A 158 0.45 -12.90 8.74
CA LYS A 158 1.60 -12.70 9.63
C LYS A 158 1.59 -11.30 10.28
N ILE A 159 1.20 -10.27 9.54
CA ILE A 159 1.09 -8.90 10.07
C ILE A 159 -0.04 -8.80 11.09
N LEU A 160 -1.22 -9.35 10.79
CA LEU A 160 -2.35 -9.32 11.72
C LEU A 160 -2.03 -10.07 13.02
N GLN A 161 -1.35 -11.21 12.93
CA GLN A 161 -0.84 -11.93 14.10
C GLN A 161 0.11 -11.05 14.92
N SER A 162 1.07 -10.40 14.26
CA SER A 162 2.08 -9.59 14.95
C SER A 162 1.48 -8.32 15.58
N MET A 163 0.49 -7.71 14.92
CA MET A 163 -0.28 -6.60 15.50
C MET A 163 -0.99 -7.04 16.79
N SER A 164 -1.61 -8.23 16.81
CA SER A 164 -2.21 -8.77 18.02
C SER A 164 -1.18 -9.04 19.12
N GLU A 165 -0.01 -9.58 18.77
CA GLU A 165 1.11 -9.76 19.71
C GLU A 165 1.56 -8.42 20.31
N TRP A 166 1.70 -7.37 19.50
CA TRP A 166 2.12 -6.04 19.95
C TRP A 166 1.11 -5.37 20.86
N VAL A 167 -0.19 -5.51 20.58
CA VAL A 167 -1.26 -5.05 21.47
C VAL A 167 -1.18 -5.78 22.83
N ASN A 168 -1.06 -7.10 22.80
CA ASN A 168 -1.02 -7.90 24.03
C ASN A 168 0.24 -7.62 24.87
N ALA A 169 1.35 -7.25 24.23
CA ALA A 169 2.58 -6.84 24.90
C ALA A 169 2.55 -5.38 25.40
N GLY A 170 1.51 -4.60 25.06
CA GLY A 170 1.43 -3.17 25.39
C GLY A 170 2.36 -2.29 24.57
N PHE A 171 2.82 -2.76 23.40
CA PHE A 171 3.67 -1.97 22.50
C PHE A 171 2.89 -1.04 21.58
N ILE A 172 1.58 -1.24 21.44
CA ILE A 172 0.66 -0.39 20.68
C ILE A 172 -0.72 -0.43 21.32
N ASP A 173 -1.49 0.65 21.19
CA ASP A 173 -2.86 0.74 21.74
C ASP A 173 -3.96 0.41 20.72
N LYS A 174 -3.62 0.47 19.42
CA LYS A 174 -4.58 0.29 18.33
C LYS A 174 -4.82 -1.20 18.05
N SER A 175 -6.04 -1.67 18.36
CA SER A 175 -6.37 -3.09 18.34
C SER A 175 -7.14 -3.59 17.11
N GLY A 176 -7.52 -2.73 16.16
CA GLY A 176 -8.26 -3.18 14.99
C GLY A 176 -8.56 -2.12 13.93
N VAL A 177 -9.33 -2.55 12.93
CA VAL A 177 -9.83 -1.75 11.79
C VAL A 177 -11.36 -1.89 11.71
N SER A 178 -12.05 -0.88 11.17
CA SER A 178 -13.53 -0.87 11.11
C SER A 178 -14.07 -0.38 9.76
N CYS A 179 -15.32 -0.71 9.43
CA CYS A 179 -16.00 -0.09 8.29
C CYS A 179 -16.58 1.25 8.74
N GLY A 180 -15.88 2.35 8.48
CA GLY A 180 -16.29 3.71 8.85
C GLY A 180 -15.23 4.74 8.47
N GLN A 181 -15.64 5.99 8.21
CA GLN A 181 -14.77 7.09 7.78
C GLN A 181 -13.53 7.23 8.66
N PHE A 182 -12.39 7.52 8.02
CA PHE A 182 -11.23 8.14 8.63
C PHE A 182 -11.68 9.51 9.19
N LEU A 183 -12.28 9.53 10.37
CA LEU A 183 -12.32 10.76 11.16
C LEU A 183 -10.88 10.96 11.59
N GLY A 184 -10.16 11.76 10.79
CA GLY A 184 -8.84 12.21 11.11
C GLY A 184 -8.80 12.60 12.58
N LEU A 185 -7.77 12.12 13.27
CA LEU A 185 -7.35 12.63 14.57
C LEU A 185 -6.96 14.11 14.38
N LEU A 186 -7.95 14.98 14.21
CA LEU A 186 -7.85 16.38 14.60
C LEU A 186 -8.00 16.35 16.11
N GLY A 187 -6.87 16.19 16.79
CA GLY A 187 -6.76 16.52 18.20
C GLY A 187 -7.23 17.96 18.39
N SER A 188 -8.19 18.11 19.31
CA SER A 188 -8.48 19.35 20.03
C SER A 188 -7.26 19.87 20.77
#